data_AF-A0A521IF42-F1
#
_entry.id   AF-A0A521IF42-F1
#
_cell.length_a   1.000
_cell.length_b   1.000
_cell.length_c   1.000
_cell.angle_alpha   90.00
_cell.angle_beta   90.00
_cell.angle_gamma   90.00
#
_symmetry.space_group_name_H-M   'P 1'
#
loop_
_entity.id
_entity.type
_entity.pdbx_description
1 polymer ?
#
loop_
_entity_poly.entity_id
_entity_poly.type
_entity_poly.pdbx_seq_one_letter_code
_entity_poly.pdbx_strand_id
1 'polypeptide(L)'
;MAKKNVGVLLPVVCISAALYASCSADTASMFSILEGTVSWARKDWTGATTAFLGVADAEPDAVRDSVREYAVYALASVYLSQEEYNAALQRLSSVSDAAPEGLQSSKWYQAGVIAFRKGLFEDATSYFRKSLEADPSSVDAKVNLELSQRSLSSANTPRAAGSAGFQEKAGDAADTETLFDYIRQKEEQRWKSIHETAEQQNIADH
;
A
#
# COMPACT_ATOMS: atom_id res chain seq x y z
N MET A 1 41.03 47.24 14.28
CA MET A 1 40.53 46.67 13.01
C MET A 1 39.81 45.37 13.33
N ALA A 2 38.48 45.33 13.25
CA ALA A 2 37.68 44.12 13.50
C ALA A 2 37.25 43.52 12.16
N LYS A 3 37.81 42.36 11.79
CA LYS A 3 37.34 41.58 10.62
C LYS A 3 36.05 40.88 11.02
N LYS A 4 34.92 41.25 10.40
CA LYS A 4 33.64 40.58 10.58
C LYS A 4 33.68 39.21 9.87
N ASN A 5 33.53 38.13 10.64
CA ASN A 5 33.34 36.76 10.15
C ASN A 5 31.94 36.61 9.53
N VAL A 6 31.74 37.11 8.32
CA VAL A 6 30.46 37.01 7.58
C VAL A 6 30.38 35.73 6.71
N GLY A 7 31.50 35.02 6.53
CA GLY A 7 31.59 33.92 5.56
C GLY A 7 30.96 32.57 5.96
N VAL A 8 30.66 32.34 7.24
CA VAL A 8 30.15 31.02 7.71
C VAL A 8 28.64 31.02 7.94
N LEU A 9 28.01 32.18 8.11
CA LEU A 9 26.57 32.26 8.40
C LEU A 9 25.70 32.00 7.16
N LEU A 10 26.18 32.43 5.97
CA LEU A 10 25.46 32.27 4.70
C LEU A 10 25.25 30.81 4.26
N PRO A 11 26.27 29.91 4.28
CA PRO A 11 26.06 28.52 3.89
C PRO A 11 25.18 27.74 4.87
N VAL A 12 25.22 28.05 6.17
CA VAL A 12 24.39 27.39 7.19
C VAL A 12 22.91 27.74 7.03
N VAL A 13 22.59 28.99 6.64
CA VAL A 13 21.21 29.42 6.35
C VAL A 13 20.66 28.79 5.05
N CYS A 14 21.51 28.58 4.04
CA CYS A 14 21.09 27.89 2.81
C CYS A 14 20.85 26.38 3.01
N ILE A 15 21.66 25.72 3.84
CA ILE A 15 21.49 24.30 4.17
C ILE A 15 20.22 24.08 5.00
N SER A 16 19.93 24.96 5.97
CA SER A 16 18.69 24.86 6.74
C SER A 16 17.45 25.13 5.88
N ALA A 17 17.47 26.13 4.99
CA ALA A 17 16.37 26.42 4.07
C ALA A 17 16.05 25.24 3.11
N ALA A 18 17.08 24.52 2.63
CA ALA A 18 16.90 23.35 1.77
C ALA A 18 16.22 22.18 2.51
N LEU A 19 16.53 21.99 3.81
CA LEU A 19 15.90 20.96 4.64
C LEU A 19 14.40 21.25 4.89
N TYR A 20 14.02 22.52 5.06
CA TYR A 20 12.61 22.90 5.23
C TYR A 20 11.79 22.73 3.94
N ALA A 21 12.38 23.00 2.78
CA ALA A 21 11.71 22.84 1.49
C ALA A 21 11.39 21.36 1.17
N SER A 22 12.34 20.45 1.42
CA SER A 22 12.14 19.01 1.21
C SER A 22 11.04 18.44 2.12
N CYS A 23 11.04 18.82 3.40
CA CYS A 23 9.96 18.42 4.32
C CYS A 23 8.59 18.95 3.86
N SER A 24 8.54 20.15 3.26
CA SER A 24 7.28 20.74 2.79
C SER A 24 6.69 20.00 1.56
N ALA A 25 7.54 19.56 0.63
CA ALA A 25 7.11 18.81 -0.56
C ALA A 25 6.57 17.42 -0.20
N ASP A 26 7.24 16.73 0.73
CA ASP A 26 6.76 15.44 1.25
C ASP A 26 5.43 15.60 1.99
N THR A 27 5.26 16.67 2.79
CA THR A 27 3.97 16.90 3.48
C THR A 27 2.81 17.18 2.51
N ALA A 28 3.08 17.86 1.39
CA ALA A 28 2.06 18.10 0.36
C ALA A 28 1.68 16.80 -0.37
N SER A 29 2.67 15.95 -0.65
CA SER A 29 2.45 14.63 -1.25
C SER A 29 1.64 13.73 -0.33
N MET A 30 1.98 13.69 0.96
CA MET A 30 1.20 12.97 1.97
C MET A 30 -0.25 13.48 2.08
N PHE A 31 -0.46 14.80 2.01
CA PHE A 31 -1.81 15.36 2.00
C PHE A 31 -2.59 14.92 0.76
N SER A 32 -1.94 14.89 -0.40
CA SER A 32 -2.53 14.37 -1.65
C SER A 32 -2.88 12.89 -1.54
N ILE A 33 -2.03 12.07 -0.90
CA ILE A 33 -2.35 10.67 -0.59
C ILE A 33 -3.61 10.57 0.30
N LEU A 34 -3.72 11.41 1.33
CA LEU A 34 -4.87 11.40 2.22
C LEU A 34 -6.14 11.81 1.47
N GLU A 35 -6.08 12.87 0.68
CA GLU A 35 -7.19 13.33 -0.17
C GLU A 35 -7.63 12.24 -1.15
N GLY A 36 -6.68 11.59 -1.81
CA GLY A 36 -6.96 10.48 -2.73
C GLY A 36 -7.64 9.32 -2.02
N THR A 37 -7.18 8.99 -0.81
CA THR A 37 -7.76 7.91 0.02
C THR A 37 -9.20 8.24 0.43
N VAL A 38 -9.45 9.49 0.86
CA VAL A 38 -10.80 9.96 1.21
C VAL A 38 -11.72 9.95 -0.02
N SER A 39 -11.22 10.38 -1.17
CA SER A 39 -11.97 10.38 -2.43
C SER A 39 -12.30 8.95 -2.86
N TRP A 40 -11.34 8.03 -2.78
CA TRP A 40 -11.53 6.62 -3.08
C TRP A 40 -12.57 5.98 -2.16
N ALA A 41 -12.51 6.23 -0.84
CA ALA A 41 -13.51 5.75 0.11
C ALA A 41 -14.93 6.30 -0.16
N ARG A 42 -15.03 7.49 -0.78
CA ARG A 42 -16.29 8.09 -1.23
C ARG A 42 -16.74 7.60 -2.62
N LYS A 43 -15.98 6.70 -3.24
CA LYS A 43 -16.15 6.27 -4.65
C LYS A 43 -16.03 7.39 -5.66
N ASP A 44 -15.41 8.51 -5.26
CA ASP A 44 -14.97 9.54 -6.19
C ASP A 44 -13.67 9.09 -6.84
N TRP A 45 -13.81 8.23 -7.86
CA TRP A 45 -12.68 7.67 -8.59
C TRP A 45 -11.87 8.73 -9.31
N THR A 46 -12.51 9.82 -9.74
CA THR A 46 -11.84 10.92 -10.45
C THR A 46 -10.96 11.71 -9.48
N GLY A 47 -11.49 12.08 -8.32
CA GLY A 47 -10.72 12.73 -7.25
C GLY A 47 -9.57 11.84 -6.78
N ALA A 48 -9.84 10.56 -6.54
CA ALA A 48 -8.83 9.59 -6.11
C ALA A 48 -7.69 9.43 -7.14
N THR A 49 -8.06 9.24 -8.41
CA THR A 49 -7.09 9.11 -9.51
C THR A 49 -6.23 10.36 -9.62
N THR A 50 -6.85 11.55 -9.58
CA THR A 50 -6.13 12.82 -9.72
C THR A 50 -5.10 13.00 -8.61
N ALA A 51 -5.51 12.74 -7.37
CA ALA A 51 -4.67 12.92 -6.19
C ALA A 51 -3.49 11.92 -6.16
N PHE A 52 -3.73 10.65 -6.50
CA PHE A 52 -2.66 9.65 -6.53
C PHE A 52 -1.73 9.79 -7.74
N LEU A 53 -2.28 10.10 -8.93
CA LEU A 53 -1.49 10.22 -10.16
C LEU A 53 -0.45 11.33 -10.05
N GLY A 54 -0.81 12.47 -9.45
CA GLY A 54 0.13 13.59 -9.26
C GLY A 54 1.34 13.22 -8.40
N VAL A 55 1.16 12.32 -7.43
CA VAL A 55 2.27 11.84 -6.57
C VAL A 55 3.05 10.70 -7.26
N ALA A 56 2.34 9.78 -7.92
CA ALA A 56 2.95 8.65 -8.62
C ALA A 56 3.89 9.11 -9.76
N ASP A 57 3.45 10.09 -10.55
CA ASP A 57 4.15 10.59 -11.73
C ASP A 57 5.03 11.83 -11.44
N ALA A 58 5.27 12.15 -10.16
CA ALA A 58 6.15 13.27 -9.78
C ALA A 58 7.60 13.04 -10.28
N GLU A 59 8.42 14.08 -10.37
CA GLU A 59 9.84 13.90 -10.71
C GLU A 59 10.58 13.07 -9.63
N PRO A 60 11.55 12.20 -9.98
CA PRO A 60 12.19 11.26 -9.04
C PRO A 60 12.67 11.88 -7.72
N ASP A 61 13.23 13.09 -7.77
CA ASP A 61 13.76 13.80 -6.59
C ASP A 61 12.73 14.67 -5.86
N ALA A 62 11.50 14.79 -6.38
CA ALA A 62 10.47 15.67 -5.81
C ALA A 62 9.70 15.04 -4.65
N VAL A 63 9.67 13.71 -4.59
CA VAL A 63 8.89 12.93 -3.62
C VAL A 63 9.70 11.72 -3.20
N ARG A 64 9.75 11.44 -1.90
CA ARG A 64 10.37 10.20 -1.39
C ARG A 64 9.81 8.96 -2.09
N ASP A 65 10.70 8.06 -2.52
CA ASP A 65 10.33 6.82 -3.20
C ASP A 65 9.23 6.05 -2.47
N SER A 66 9.31 5.88 -1.15
CA SER A 66 8.28 5.15 -0.40
C SER A 66 6.87 5.77 -0.51
N VAL A 67 6.78 7.09 -0.66
CA VAL A 67 5.50 7.81 -0.84
C VAL A 67 4.99 7.65 -2.27
N ARG A 68 5.91 7.73 -3.25
CA ARG A 68 5.60 7.48 -4.67
C ARG A 68 5.12 6.05 -4.90
N GLU A 69 5.84 5.06 -4.39
CA GLU A 69 5.49 3.64 -4.52
C GLU A 69 4.10 3.37 -3.90
N TYR A 70 3.80 4.01 -2.77
CA TYR A 70 2.47 3.94 -2.18
C TYR A 70 1.41 4.58 -3.08
N ALA A 71 1.68 5.73 -3.71
CA ALA A 71 0.78 6.37 -4.65
C ALA A 71 0.47 5.47 -5.86
N VAL A 72 1.49 4.80 -6.40
CA VAL A 72 1.36 3.84 -7.50
C VAL A 72 0.47 2.67 -7.09
N TYR A 73 0.69 2.09 -5.91
CA TYR A 73 -0.17 1.05 -5.35
C TYR A 73 -1.61 1.53 -5.13
N ALA A 74 -1.80 2.72 -4.56
CA ALA A 74 -3.13 3.28 -4.32
C ALA A 74 -3.89 3.55 -5.63
N LEU A 75 -3.20 4.01 -6.67
CA LEU A 75 -3.77 4.15 -8.01
C LEU A 75 -4.20 2.80 -8.60
N ALA A 76 -3.45 1.72 -8.35
CA ALA A 76 -3.89 0.38 -8.70
C ALA A 76 -5.19 -0.02 -7.98
N SER A 77 -5.35 0.32 -6.70
CA SER A 77 -6.60 0.13 -5.95
C SER A 77 -7.77 0.85 -6.62
N VAL A 78 -7.56 2.09 -7.07
CA VAL A 78 -8.61 2.87 -7.76
C VAL A 78 -9.02 2.19 -9.08
N TYR A 79 -8.07 1.67 -9.85
CA TYR A 79 -8.38 0.92 -11.07
C TYR A 79 -9.06 -0.41 -10.76
N LEU A 80 -8.65 -1.12 -9.71
CA LEU A 80 -9.31 -2.35 -9.26
C LEU A 80 -10.76 -2.09 -8.83
N SER A 81 -11.04 -1.01 -8.10
CA SER A 81 -12.40 -0.63 -7.71
C SER A 81 -13.31 -0.29 -8.91
N GLN A 82 -12.72 0.07 -10.05
CA GLN A 82 -13.41 0.31 -11.31
C GLN A 82 -13.43 -0.94 -12.22
N GLU A 83 -12.92 -2.08 -11.74
CA GLU A 83 -12.75 -3.32 -12.50
C GLU A 83 -11.84 -3.19 -13.73
N GLU A 84 -11.01 -2.14 -13.78
CA GLU A 84 -10.00 -1.91 -14.82
C GLU A 84 -8.75 -2.75 -14.54
N TYR A 85 -8.91 -4.08 -14.57
CA TYR A 85 -7.91 -5.04 -14.12
C TYR A 85 -6.54 -4.92 -14.80
N ASN A 86 -6.51 -4.60 -16.10
CA ASN A 86 -5.24 -4.47 -16.82
C ASN A 86 -4.47 -3.22 -16.38
N ALA A 87 -5.16 -2.08 -16.15
CA ALA A 87 -4.54 -0.86 -15.66
C ALA A 87 -4.06 -1.04 -14.21
N ALA A 88 -4.86 -1.71 -13.37
CA ALA A 88 -4.47 -2.05 -12.01
C ALA A 88 -3.20 -2.91 -11.99
N LEU A 89 -3.15 -4.01 -12.76
CA LEU A 89 -1.97 -4.87 -12.85
C LEU A 89 -0.74 -4.13 -13.39
N GLN A 90 -0.92 -3.23 -14.36
CA GLN A 90 0.18 -2.41 -14.87
C GLN A 90 0.79 -1.56 -13.75
N ARG A 91 -0.05 -0.87 -12.96
CA ARG A 91 0.43 -0.06 -11.83
C ARG A 91 1.08 -0.91 -10.75
N LEU A 92 0.50 -2.06 -10.38
CA LEU A 92 1.12 -3.00 -9.44
C LEU A 92 2.49 -3.48 -9.91
N SER A 93 2.66 -3.74 -11.21
CA SER A 93 3.93 -4.16 -11.79
C SER A 93 5.01 -3.07 -11.79
N SER A 94 4.61 -1.80 -11.72
CA SER A 94 5.54 -0.67 -11.59
C SER A 94 5.98 -0.41 -10.15
N VAL A 95 5.40 -1.09 -9.15
CA VAL A 95 5.89 -0.99 -7.77
C VAL A 95 7.25 -1.67 -7.67
N SER A 96 8.28 -0.89 -7.33
CA SER A 96 9.66 -1.34 -7.24
C SER A 96 9.83 -2.55 -6.34
N ASP A 97 10.71 -3.48 -6.69
CA ASP A 97 11.04 -4.63 -5.83
C ASP A 97 11.78 -4.24 -4.55
N ALA A 98 12.33 -3.02 -4.49
CA ALA A 98 12.93 -2.44 -3.28
C ALA A 98 11.91 -1.76 -2.36
N ALA A 99 10.62 -1.71 -2.74
CA ALA A 99 9.60 -1.11 -1.90
C ALA A 99 9.43 -1.89 -0.58
N PRO A 100 8.93 -1.26 0.50
CA PRO A 100 8.81 -1.89 1.80
C PRO A 100 8.07 -3.22 1.76
N GLU A 101 8.45 -4.20 2.60
CA GLU A 101 7.86 -5.55 2.62
C GLU A 101 6.33 -5.53 2.74
N GLY A 102 5.78 -4.64 3.55
CA GLY A 102 4.33 -4.46 3.65
C GLY A 102 3.70 -4.09 2.30
N LEU A 103 4.32 -3.20 1.53
CA LEU A 103 3.86 -2.83 0.21
C LEU A 103 4.06 -3.95 -0.83
N GLN A 104 5.14 -4.73 -0.73
CA GLN A 104 5.31 -5.95 -1.52
C GLN A 104 4.18 -6.94 -1.25
N SER A 105 3.85 -7.17 0.02
CA SER A 105 2.75 -8.06 0.38
C SER A 105 1.44 -7.57 -0.21
N SER A 106 1.13 -6.27 -0.06
CA SER A 106 -0.09 -5.68 -0.58
C SER A 106 -0.16 -5.69 -2.11
N LYS A 107 0.94 -5.44 -2.84
CA LYS A 107 0.94 -5.48 -4.31
C LYS A 107 0.59 -6.87 -4.83
N TRP A 108 1.18 -7.90 -4.24
CA TRP A 108 0.90 -9.29 -4.60
C TRP A 108 -0.52 -9.70 -4.18
N TYR A 109 -1.01 -9.23 -3.04
CA TYR A 109 -2.38 -9.45 -2.61
C TYR A 109 -3.39 -8.93 -3.65
N GLN A 110 -3.27 -7.67 -4.08
CA GLN A 110 -4.18 -7.11 -5.08
C GLN A 110 -4.07 -7.81 -6.44
N ALA A 111 -2.86 -8.18 -6.87
CA ALA A 111 -2.68 -8.98 -8.09
C ALA A 111 -3.41 -10.33 -7.98
N GLY A 112 -3.39 -10.96 -6.81
CA GLY A 112 -4.14 -12.17 -6.49
C GLY A 112 -5.65 -11.97 -6.56
N VAL A 113 -6.16 -10.87 -5.98
CA VAL A 113 -7.59 -10.50 -6.05
C VAL A 113 -8.03 -10.32 -7.51
N ILE A 114 -7.23 -9.62 -8.32
CA ILE A 114 -7.50 -9.42 -9.74
C ILE A 114 -7.54 -10.77 -10.48
N ALA A 115 -6.53 -11.62 -10.28
CA ALA A 115 -6.47 -12.94 -10.91
C ALA A 115 -7.69 -13.81 -10.51
N PHE A 116 -8.06 -13.80 -9.23
CA PHE A 116 -9.23 -14.52 -8.72
C PHE A 116 -10.52 -14.04 -9.38
N ARG A 117 -10.74 -12.71 -9.45
CA ARG A 117 -11.91 -12.12 -10.14
C ARG A 117 -11.98 -12.46 -11.62
N LYS A 118 -10.82 -12.64 -12.28
CA LYS A 118 -10.73 -13.10 -13.68
C LYS A 118 -10.91 -14.62 -13.85
N GLY A 119 -11.09 -15.37 -12.76
CA GLY A 119 -11.18 -16.84 -12.78
C GLY A 119 -9.83 -17.54 -13.01
N LEU A 120 -8.72 -16.80 -12.93
CA LEU A 120 -7.36 -17.31 -13.10
C LEU A 120 -6.85 -17.84 -11.76
N PHE A 121 -7.40 -18.98 -11.33
CA PHE A 121 -7.18 -19.48 -9.97
C PHE A 121 -5.75 -19.98 -9.71
N GLU A 122 -5.02 -20.47 -10.72
CA GLU A 122 -3.60 -20.77 -10.57
C GLU A 122 -2.76 -19.51 -10.29
N ASP A 123 -2.99 -18.45 -11.08
CA ASP A 123 -2.29 -17.17 -10.92
C ASP A 123 -2.62 -16.53 -9.57
N ALA A 124 -3.90 -16.55 -9.17
CA ALA A 124 -4.34 -16.07 -7.87
C ALA A 124 -3.61 -16.78 -6.72
N THR A 125 -3.53 -18.12 -6.79
CA THR A 125 -2.79 -18.95 -5.82
C THR A 125 -1.31 -18.55 -5.76
N SER A 126 -0.68 -18.30 -6.90
CA SER A 126 0.72 -17.86 -6.97
C SER A 126 0.91 -16.49 -6.33
N TYR A 127 0.06 -15.52 -6.65
CA TYR A 127 0.15 -14.16 -6.13
C TYR A 127 -0.13 -14.09 -4.62
N PHE A 128 -1.14 -14.80 -4.11
CA PHE A 128 -1.38 -14.85 -2.67
C PHE A 128 -0.23 -15.51 -1.90
N ARG A 129 0.45 -16.49 -2.50
CA ARG A 129 1.67 -17.06 -1.91
C ARG A 129 2.80 -16.02 -1.81
N LYS A 130 3.05 -15.25 -2.87
CA LYS A 130 4.04 -14.15 -2.85
C LYS A 130 3.69 -13.07 -1.83
N SER A 131 2.39 -12.78 -1.66
CA SER A 131 1.93 -11.88 -0.60
C SER A 131 2.30 -12.40 0.79
N LEU A 132 2.13 -13.70 1.03
CA LEU A 132 2.48 -14.37 2.28
C LEU A 132 3.98 -14.59 2.49
N GLU A 133 4.78 -14.63 1.41
CA GLU A 133 6.24 -14.62 1.49
C GLU A 133 6.75 -13.28 2.07
N ALA A 134 6.09 -12.17 1.72
CA ALA A 134 6.41 -10.84 2.22
C ALA A 134 5.76 -10.51 3.59
N ASP A 135 4.54 -11.00 3.83
CA ASP A 135 3.87 -10.91 5.15
C ASP A 135 3.17 -12.24 5.50
N PRO A 136 3.85 -13.12 6.25
CA PRO A 136 3.27 -14.39 6.67
C PRO A 136 2.09 -14.25 7.65
N SER A 137 1.86 -13.06 8.21
CA SER A 137 0.80 -12.82 9.19
C SER A 137 -0.56 -12.48 8.55
N SER A 138 -0.58 -12.07 7.27
CA SER A 138 -1.80 -11.68 6.55
C SER A 138 -2.86 -12.79 6.56
N VAL A 139 -3.97 -12.53 7.25
CA VAL A 139 -5.12 -13.45 7.32
C VAL A 139 -5.86 -13.46 5.99
N ASP A 140 -6.07 -12.29 5.39
CA ASP A 140 -6.79 -12.16 4.12
C ASP A 140 -6.09 -12.90 2.98
N ALA A 141 -4.76 -12.83 2.91
CA ALA A 141 -4.00 -13.57 1.90
C ALA A 141 -4.12 -15.10 2.10
N LYS A 142 -4.17 -15.60 3.34
CA LYS A 142 -4.42 -17.02 3.64
C LYS A 142 -5.82 -17.46 3.22
N VAL A 143 -6.84 -16.67 3.57
CA VAL A 143 -8.23 -16.95 3.21
C VAL A 143 -8.38 -16.97 1.69
N ASN A 144 -7.87 -15.96 0.99
CA ASN A 144 -7.98 -15.90 -0.46
C ASN A 144 -7.14 -16.97 -1.17
N LEU A 145 -6.00 -17.37 -0.62
CA LEU A 145 -5.23 -18.51 -1.11
C LEU A 145 -6.06 -19.81 -1.03
N GLU A 146 -6.74 -20.04 0.09
CA GLU A 146 -7.60 -21.21 0.26
C GLU A 146 -8.78 -21.18 -0.72
N LEU A 147 -9.46 -20.05 -0.86
CA LEU A 147 -10.56 -19.87 -1.81
C LEU A 147 -10.11 -20.12 -3.25
N SER A 148 -8.91 -19.66 -3.61
CA SER A 148 -8.31 -19.88 -4.93
C SER A 148 -8.03 -21.37 -5.19
N GLN A 149 -7.47 -22.08 -4.21
CA GLN A 149 -7.19 -23.52 -4.33
C GLN A 149 -8.46 -24.37 -4.44
N ARG A 150 -9.50 -24.02 -3.67
CA ARG A 150 -10.81 -24.68 -3.75
C ARG A 150 -11.46 -24.48 -5.12
N SER A 151 -11.40 -23.24 -5.63
CA SER A 151 -11.94 -22.89 -6.95
C SER A 151 -11.21 -23.61 -8.07
N LEU A 152 -9.88 -23.69 -7.99
CA LEU A 152 -9.04 -24.45 -8.92
C LEU A 152 -9.38 -25.95 -8.93
N SER A 153 -9.54 -26.54 -7.74
CA SER A 153 -9.91 -27.96 -7.61
C SER A 153 -11.31 -28.25 -8.16
N SER A 154 -12.26 -27.34 -7.92
CA SER A 154 -13.62 -27.43 -8.46
C SER A 154 -13.65 -27.29 -9.98
N ALA A 155 -12.85 -26.40 -10.56
CA ALA A 155 -12.74 -26.22 -12.01
C ALA A 155 -12.14 -27.45 -12.71
N ASN A 156 -11.19 -28.13 -12.06
CA ASN A 156 -10.51 -29.32 -12.58
C ASN A 156 -11.32 -30.62 -12.44
N THR A 157 -12.44 -30.60 -11.72
CA THR A 157 -13.33 -31.76 -11.62
C THR A 157 -14.30 -31.74 -12.82
N PRO A 158 -14.31 -32.75 -13.70
CA PRO A 158 -15.28 -32.81 -14.80
C PRO A 158 -16.70 -32.83 -14.22
N ARG A 159 -17.42 -31.73 -14.44
CA ARG A 159 -18.72 -31.44 -13.83
C ARG A 159 -19.76 -32.45 -14.29
N ALA A 160 -20.09 -33.43 -13.43
CA ALA A 160 -21.39 -34.09 -13.51
C ALA A 160 -22.47 -33.03 -13.24
N ALA A 161 -23.46 -32.94 -14.13
CA ALA A 161 -24.46 -31.89 -14.15
C ALA A 161 -25.27 -31.76 -12.84
N GLY A 162 -25.59 -30.51 -12.47
CA GLY A 162 -26.38 -30.13 -11.29
C GLY A 162 -25.47 -29.67 -10.13
N SER A 163 -25.59 -28.50 -9.51
CA SER A 163 -26.73 -27.62 -9.30
C SER A 163 -26.25 -26.23 -8.85
N ALA A 164 -27.11 -25.24 -9.08
CA ALA A 164 -27.31 -24.00 -8.31
C ALA A 164 -26.13 -23.01 -8.18
N GLY A 165 -26.35 -21.81 -8.72
CA GLY A 165 -25.44 -20.69 -8.66
C GLY A 165 -25.21 -20.16 -7.24
N PHE A 166 -23.99 -19.70 -7.02
CA PHE A 166 -23.63 -18.87 -5.90
C PHE A 166 -23.37 -17.46 -6.46
N GLN A 167 -24.25 -16.51 -6.14
CA GLN A 167 -23.95 -15.10 -6.28
C GLN A 167 -23.49 -14.61 -4.90
N GLU A 168 -22.18 -14.48 -4.73
CA GLU A 168 -21.62 -13.72 -3.62
C GLU A 168 -21.44 -12.28 -4.08
N LYS A 169 -22.15 -11.38 -3.42
CA LYS A 169 -22.08 -9.95 -3.70
C LYS A 169 -20.82 -9.40 -3.04
N ALA A 170 -19.68 -9.58 -3.70
CA ALA A 170 -18.43 -8.92 -3.32
C ALA A 170 -18.53 -7.45 -3.70
N GLY A 171 -18.67 -6.57 -2.70
CA GLY A 171 -18.74 -5.13 -2.95
C GLY A 171 -18.52 -4.32 -1.69
N ASP A 172 -17.39 -3.59 -1.69
CA ASP A 172 -17.13 -2.33 -1.00
C ASP A 172 -16.57 -2.29 0.42
N ALA A 173 -16.63 -3.34 1.25
CA ALA A 173 -16.16 -3.24 2.65
C ALA A 173 -14.68 -3.64 2.88
N ALA A 174 -14.19 -4.64 2.14
CA ALA A 174 -12.88 -5.27 2.40
C ALA A 174 -11.68 -4.34 2.14
N ASP A 175 -11.80 -3.42 1.19
CA ASP A 175 -10.67 -2.56 0.81
C ASP A 175 -10.47 -1.38 1.80
N THR A 176 -11.53 -0.90 2.47
CA THR A 176 -11.41 0.07 3.58
C THR A 176 -10.92 -0.58 4.86
N GLU A 177 -11.33 -1.83 5.10
CA GLU A 177 -10.96 -2.61 6.27
C GLU A 177 -9.45 -2.85 6.30
N THR A 178 -8.83 -3.21 5.16
CA THR A 178 -7.39 -3.49 5.06
C THR A 178 -6.47 -2.30 5.33
N LEU A 179 -6.80 -1.08 4.89
CA LEU A 179 -5.97 0.11 5.15
C LEU A 179 -6.06 0.57 6.61
N PHE A 180 -7.28 0.61 7.18
CA PHE A 180 -7.45 0.97 8.59
C PHE A 180 -6.91 -0.10 9.52
N ASP A 181 -7.02 -1.38 9.17
CA ASP A 181 -6.40 -2.47 9.93
C ASP A 181 -4.88 -2.42 9.86
N TYR A 182 -4.28 -2.11 8.71
CA TYR A 182 -2.84 -1.93 8.59
C TYR A 182 -2.32 -0.75 9.44
N ILE A 183 -3.00 0.40 9.38
CA ILE A 183 -2.65 1.58 10.20
C ILE A 183 -2.83 1.26 11.69
N ARG A 184 -3.92 0.60 12.08
CA ARG A 184 -4.17 0.16 13.47
C ARG A 184 -3.08 -0.79 13.95
N GLN A 185 -2.72 -1.78 13.14
CA GLN A 185 -1.69 -2.77 13.48
C GLN A 185 -0.32 -2.10 13.67
N LYS A 186 0.05 -1.14 12.81
CA LYS A 186 1.28 -0.36 12.96
C LYS A 186 1.29 0.51 14.21
N GLU A 187 0.18 1.16 14.54
CA GLU A 187 0.03 1.95 15.77
C GLU A 187 0.09 1.06 17.03
N GLU A 188 -0.50 -0.13 17.02
CA GLU A 188 -0.41 -1.10 18.13
C GLU A 188 1.02 -1.63 18.35
N GLN A 189 1.73 -1.94 17.27
CA GLN A 189 3.14 -2.36 17.35
C GLN A 189 4.02 -1.23 17.90
N ARG A 190 3.78 0.00 17.44
CA ARG A 190 4.47 1.19 17.93
C ARG A 190 4.21 1.42 19.41
N TRP A 191 2.95 1.32 19.84
CA TRP A 191 2.56 1.44 21.26
C TRP A 191 3.28 0.40 22.13
N LYS A 192 3.28 -0.88 21.72
CA LYS A 192 3.98 -1.95 22.44
C LYS A 192 5.48 -1.69 22.55
N SER A 193 6.13 -1.28 21.45
CA SER A 193 7.56 -0.96 21.45
C SER A 193 7.93 0.21 22.38
N ILE A 194 7.08 1.25 22.45
CA ILE A 194 7.27 2.40 23.35
C ILE A 194 7.20 1.95 24.82
N HIS A 195 6.24 1.09 25.16
CA HIS A 195 6.09 0.58 26.52
C HIS A 195 7.21 -0.38 26.94
N GLU A 196 7.64 -1.27 26.03
CA GLU A 196 8.79 -2.15 26.28
C GLU A 196 10.09 -1.35 26.47
N THR A 197 10.28 -0.26 25.71
CA THR A 197 11.45 0.61 25.86
C THR A 197 11.40 1.42 27.17
N ALA A 198 10.22 1.89 27.57
CA ALA A 198 10.01 2.63 28.82
C ALA A 198 10.15 1.74 30.07
N GLU A 199 9.73 0.47 30.00
CA GLU A 199 9.95 -0.50 31.07
C GLU A 199 11.43 -0.91 31.17
N GLN A 200 12.11 -1.12 30.04
CA GLN A 200 13.55 -1.43 30.03
C GLN A 200 14.41 -0.28 30.55
N GLN A 201 14.02 0.97 30.30
CA GLN A 201 14.70 2.16 30.85
C GLN A 201 14.47 2.30 32.36
N ASN A 202 13.26 2.03 32.87
CA ASN A 202 12.98 2.07 34.31
C ASN A 202 13.67 0.95 35.11
N ILE A 203 13.99 -0.19 34.48
CA ILE A 203 14.71 -1.29 35.13
C ILE A 203 16.24 -1.04 35.14
N ALA A 204 16.76 -0.24 34.21
CA ALA A 204 18.19 0.11 34.14
C ALA A 204 18.59 1.27 35.07
N ASP A 205 17.63 2.05 35.56
CA ASP A 205 17.83 3.19 36.47
C ASP A 205 17.65 2.84 37.97
N HIS A 206 17.54 1.55 38.31
CA HIS A 206 17.54 1.00 39.69
C HIS A 206 18.70 0.04 39.92
#